data_AF-A0A8J6XNW9-F1
#
_entry.id   AF-A0A8J6XNW9-F1
#
_cell.length_a   1.000
_cell.length_b   1.000
_cell.length_c   1.000
_cell.angle_alpha   90.00
_cell.angle_beta   90.00
_cell.angle_gamma   90.00
#
_symmetry.space_group_name_H-M   'P 1'
#
loop_
_entity.id
_entity.type
_entity.pdbx_description
1 polymer ?
#
loop_
_entity_poly.entity_id
_entity_poly.type
_entity_poly.pdbx_seq_one_letter_code
_entity_poly.pdbx_strand_id
1 'polypeptide(L)'
;MTCDYYLEQAKSNEQAARSVEKSYPDWAVTMCFYAALHLVEHYACVEGSNIEQEYPGHSPHDSRRQYVYDLADKLRNSHLRKVYKDLEKESRKARYLEGITTSAKVYYTKNKLKVTNSFQNLQQIKQILDDNL
;
A
#
# COMPACT_ATOMS: atom_id res chain seq x y z
N MET A 1 -3.58 -23.99 0.76
CA MET A 1 -3.14 -22.93 -0.17
C MET A 1 -2.12 -22.12 0.62
N THR A 2 -0.88 -21.99 0.15
CA THR A 2 0.15 -21.24 0.90
C THR A 2 -0.12 -19.75 0.79
N CYS A 3 0.39 -18.93 1.72
CA CYS A 3 0.23 -17.47 1.69
C CYS A 3 1.04 -16.78 0.57
N ASP A 4 1.92 -17.53 -0.12
CA ASP A 4 2.91 -17.02 -1.07
C ASP A 4 2.31 -16.28 -2.27
N TYR A 5 1.09 -16.60 -2.68
CA TYR A 5 0.42 -15.91 -3.80
C TYR A 5 0.24 -14.41 -3.55
N TYR A 6 0.15 -14.00 -2.28
CA TYR A 6 0.15 -12.59 -1.91
C TYR A 6 1.52 -11.94 -2.15
N LEU A 7 2.62 -12.61 -1.79
CA LEU A 7 3.97 -12.10 -2.08
C LEU A 7 4.21 -11.95 -3.58
N GLU A 8 3.77 -12.92 -4.38
CA GLU A 8 3.92 -12.85 -5.84
C GLU A 8 3.11 -11.69 -6.44
N GLN A 9 1.89 -11.44 -5.96
CA GLN A 9 1.12 -10.26 -6.35
C GLN A 9 1.77 -8.95 -5.89
N ALA A 10 2.35 -8.91 -4.69
CA ALA A 10 3.07 -7.75 -4.20
C ALA A 10 4.28 -7.42 -5.09
N LYS A 11 5.12 -8.44 -5.38
CA LYS A 11 6.29 -8.31 -6.27
C LYS A 11 5.90 -7.87 -7.68
N SER A 12 4.86 -8.47 -8.25
CA SER A 12 4.37 -8.14 -9.58
C SER A 12 3.92 -6.68 -9.66
N ASN A 13 3.14 -6.20 -8.68
CA ASN A 13 2.71 -4.81 -8.61
C ASN A 13 3.89 -3.84 -8.43
N GLU A 14 4.86 -4.16 -7.58
CA GLU A 14 6.04 -3.33 -7.38
C GLU A 14 6.87 -3.22 -8.67
N GLN A 15 7.10 -4.33 -9.37
CA GLN A 15 7.80 -4.36 -10.66
C GLN A 15 7.04 -3.56 -11.73
N ALA A 16 5.73 -3.73 -11.81
CA ALA A 16 4.87 -2.96 -12.71
C ALA A 16 4.99 -1.46 -12.41
N ALA A 17 4.92 -1.06 -11.13
CA ALA A 17 5.07 0.33 -10.70
C ALA A 17 6.39 0.93 -11.19
N ARG A 18 7.49 0.20 -11.03
CA ARG A 18 8.83 0.64 -11.49
C ARG A 18 8.89 0.82 -13.01
N SER A 19 8.29 -0.11 -13.77
CA SER A 19 8.32 -0.06 -15.23
C SER A 19 7.56 1.13 -15.82
N VAL A 20 6.54 1.62 -15.13
CA VAL A 20 5.69 2.73 -15.59
C VAL A 20 5.98 4.07 -14.90
N GLU A 21 6.90 4.12 -13.93
CA GLU A 21 7.16 5.30 -13.08
C GLU A 21 7.32 6.61 -13.88
N LYS A 22 8.05 6.57 -15.00
CA LYS A 22 8.32 7.76 -15.82
C LYS A 22 7.16 8.12 -16.75
N SER A 23 6.46 7.13 -17.30
CA SER A 23 5.44 7.30 -18.34
C SER A 23 4.03 7.49 -17.77
N TYR A 24 3.74 6.88 -16.62
CA TYR A 24 2.47 6.88 -15.91
C TYR A 24 2.69 6.91 -14.39
N PRO A 25 3.21 8.04 -13.85
CA PRO A 25 3.57 8.14 -12.44
C PRO A 25 2.38 8.00 -11.47
N ASP A 26 1.18 8.36 -11.90
CA ASP A 26 -0.09 8.14 -11.19
C ASP A 26 -0.42 6.64 -11.03
N TRP A 27 -0.18 5.86 -12.08
CA TRP A 27 -0.29 4.40 -12.01
C TRP A 27 0.79 3.78 -11.14
N ALA A 28 2.02 4.30 -11.19
CA ALA A 28 3.09 3.83 -10.30
C ALA A 28 2.72 4.02 -8.81
N VAL A 29 2.17 5.18 -8.43
CA VAL A 29 1.65 5.42 -7.06
C VAL A 29 0.56 4.42 -6.69
N THR A 30 -0.39 4.19 -7.60
CA THR A 30 -1.50 3.26 -7.40
C THR A 30 -1.00 1.83 -7.18
N MET A 31 -0.07 1.38 -8.01
CA MET A 31 0.55 0.04 -7.93
C MET A 31 1.39 -0.13 -6.66
N CYS A 32 2.06 0.91 -6.17
CA CYS A 32 2.75 0.86 -4.87
C CYS A 32 1.77 0.55 -3.73
N PHE A 33 0.58 1.16 -3.74
CA PHE A 33 -0.44 0.85 -2.74
C PHE A 33 -0.99 -0.57 -2.87
N TYR A 34 -1.22 -1.06 -4.09
CA TYR A 34 -1.65 -2.46 -4.28
C TYR A 34 -0.59 -3.46 -3.84
N ALA A 35 0.70 -3.18 -4.08
CA ALA A 35 1.77 -4.00 -3.53
C ALA A 35 1.72 -4.04 -1.99
N ALA A 36 1.52 -2.89 -1.33
CA ALA A 36 1.38 -2.82 0.12
C ALA A 36 0.16 -3.60 0.64
N LEU A 37 -0.98 -3.58 -0.06
CA LEU A 37 -2.16 -4.37 0.32
C LEU A 37 -1.85 -5.86 0.35
N HIS A 38 -1.14 -6.36 -0.66
CA HIS A 38 -0.77 -7.77 -0.72
C HIS A 38 0.30 -8.15 0.32
N LEU A 39 1.23 -7.26 0.66
CA LEU A 39 2.17 -7.50 1.77
C LEU A 39 1.44 -7.63 3.13
N VAL A 40 0.45 -6.78 3.36
CA VAL A 40 -0.39 -6.84 4.57
C VAL A 40 -1.19 -8.14 4.64
N GLU A 41 -1.79 -8.55 3.52
CA GLU A 41 -2.51 -9.83 3.40
C GLU A 41 -1.60 -11.03 3.63
N HIS A 42 -0.39 -11.00 3.06
CA HIS A 42 0.60 -12.03 3.30
C HIS A 42 0.92 -12.15 4.79
N TYR A 43 1.23 -11.03 5.44
CA TYR A 43 1.54 -10.99 6.86
C TYR A 43 0.40 -11.57 7.71
N ALA A 44 -0.84 -11.11 7.46
CA ALA A 44 -2.01 -11.61 8.18
C ALA A 44 -2.22 -13.11 7.98
N CYS A 45 -2.06 -13.60 6.74
CA CYS A 45 -2.19 -15.02 6.42
C CYS A 45 -1.15 -15.88 7.17
N VAL A 46 0.11 -15.42 7.26
CA VAL A 46 1.17 -16.13 8.00
C VAL A 46 0.88 -16.15 9.51
N GLU A 47 0.40 -15.04 10.07
CA GLU A 47 -0.04 -14.94 11.48
C GLU A 47 -1.35 -15.69 11.77
N GLY A 48 -1.98 -16.30 10.75
CA GLY A 48 -3.24 -17.04 10.89
C GLY A 48 -4.48 -16.15 11.06
N SER A 49 -4.38 -14.86 10.72
CA SER A 49 -5.49 -13.90 10.76
C SER A 49 -6.27 -13.88 9.44
N ASN A 50 -7.59 -13.78 9.52
CA ASN A 50 -8.46 -13.54 8.38
C ASN A 50 -9.02 -12.10 8.42
N ILE A 51 -8.36 -11.19 7.70
CA ILE A 51 -8.71 -9.76 7.70
C ILE A 51 -10.19 -9.52 7.37
N GLU A 52 -10.74 -10.22 6.38
CA GLU A 52 -12.11 -9.98 5.92
C GLU A 52 -13.16 -10.38 6.97
N GLN A 53 -12.85 -11.39 7.77
CA GLN A 53 -13.75 -11.87 8.84
C GLN A 53 -13.57 -11.07 10.14
N GLU A 54 -12.32 -10.75 10.50
CA GLU A 54 -11.98 -10.11 11.76
C GLU A 54 -12.19 -8.59 11.74
N TYR A 55 -12.08 -7.96 10.57
CA TYR A 55 -12.16 -6.51 10.39
C TYR A 55 -13.25 -6.17 9.35
N PRO A 56 -14.55 -6.31 9.68
CA PRO A 56 -15.63 -6.02 8.74
C PRO A 56 -15.69 -4.52 8.45
N GLY A 57 -15.18 -4.13 7.28
CA GLY A 57 -15.21 -2.77 6.76
C GLY A 57 -16.26 -2.58 5.67
N HIS A 58 -16.57 -1.34 5.32
CA HIS A 58 -17.44 -1.04 4.17
C HIS A 58 -16.82 -1.43 2.83
N SER A 59 -15.50 -1.61 2.79
CA SER A 59 -14.76 -2.07 1.62
C SER A 59 -13.55 -2.90 2.04
N PRO A 60 -12.99 -3.71 1.11
CA PRO A 60 -11.75 -4.45 1.33
C PRO A 60 -10.57 -3.56 1.78
N HIS A 61 -10.50 -2.31 1.32
CA HIS A 61 -9.47 -1.36 1.73
C HIS A 61 -9.67 -0.90 3.18
N ASP A 62 -10.92 -0.71 3.62
CA ASP A 62 -11.22 -0.29 4.99
C ASP A 62 -10.86 -1.37 6.00
N SER A 63 -11.18 -2.64 5.69
CA SER A 63 -10.78 -3.81 6.49
C SER A 63 -9.27 -3.88 6.69
N ARG A 64 -8.50 -3.79 5.60
CA ARG A 64 -7.04 -3.83 5.64
C ARG A 64 -6.44 -2.63 6.38
N ARG A 65 -7.03 -1.45 6.25
CA ARG A 65 -6.62 -0.27 7.01
C ARG A 65 -6.81 -0.48 8.51
N GLN A 66 -7.96 -0.99 8.94
CA GLN A 66 -8.20 -1.29 10.35
C GLN A 66 -7.20 -2.32 10.87
N TYR A 67 -6.99 -3.41 10.14
CA TYR A 67 -5.97 -4.41 10.48
C TYR A 67 -4.58 -3.79 10.65
N VAL A 68 -4.13 -2.96 9.70
CA VAL A 68 -2.82 -2.29 9.79
C VAL A 68 -2.74 -1.37 11.01
N TYR A 69 -3.84 -0.72 11.39
CA TYR A 69 -3.86 0.19 12.52
C TYR A 69 -3.73 -0.57 13.83
N ASP A 70 -4.41 -1.69 13.98
CA ASP A 70 -4.32 -2.55 15.16
C ASP A 70 -2.97 -3.26 15.21
N LEU A 71 -2.45 -3.71 14.06
CA LEU A 71 -1.10 -4.25 13.95
C LEU A 71 -0.03 -3.23 14.37
N ALA A 72 -0.16 -1.97 13.95
CA ALA A 72 0.75 -0.91 14.35
C ALA A 72 0.77 -0.71 15.89
N ASP A 73 -0.38 -0.85 16.55
CA ASP A 73 -0.46 -0.78 18.02
C ASP A 73 0.13 -2.03 18.68
N LYS A 74 -0.16 -3.24 18.15
CA LYS A 74 0.43 -4.52 18.59
C LYS A 74 1.95 -4.47 18.55
N LEU A 75 2.52 -3.97 17.45
CA LEU A 75 3.97 -3.83 17.25
C LEU A 75 4.57 -2.62 17.98
N ARG A 76 3.75 -1.78 18.63
CA ARG A 76 4.16 -0.48 19.19
C ARG A 76 4.92 0.39 18.18
N ASN A 77 4.52 0.28 16.91
CA ASN A 77 5.17 0.93 15.79
C ASN A 77 4.17 1.82 15.04
N SER A 78 3.95 3.03 15.58
CA SER A 78 3.07 4.02 14.97
C SER A 78 3.52 4.46 13.57
N HIS A 79 4.77 4.19 13.21
CA HIS A 79 5.29 4.51 11.89
C HIS A 79 4.62 3.67 10.80
N LEU A 80 4.31 2.39 11.05
CA LEU A 80 3.56 1.54 10.12
C LEU A 80 2.22 2.17 9.72
N ARG A 81 1.44 2.60 10.72
CA ARG A 81 0.17 3.32 10.53
C ARG A 81 0.35 4.56 9.66
N LYS A 82 1.39 5.35 9.91
CA LYS A 82 1.68 6.58 9.17
C LYS A 82 2.01 6.29 7.70
N VAL A 83 2.98 5.42 7.42
CA VAL A 83 3.43 5.17 6.05
C VAL A 83 2.33 4.51 5.21
N TYR A 84 1.52 3.63 5.80
CA TYR A 84 0.37 3.02 5.13
C TYR A 84 -0.70 4.06 4.79
N LYS A 85 -1.08 4.90 5.77
CA LYS A 85 -2.07 5.97 5.57
C LYS A 85 -1.64 6.97 4.50
N ASP A 86 -0.36 7.35 4.50
CA ASP A 86 0.18 8.28 3.50
C ASP A 86 0.14 7.67 2.10
N LEU A 87 0.48 6.38 1.97
CA LEU A 87 0.44 5.67 0.68
C LEU A 87 -1.00 5.48 0.17
N GLU A 88 -1.93 5.10 1.04
CA GLU A 88 -3.36 5.00 0.72
C GLU A 88 -3.92 6.35 0.24
N LYS A 89 -3.59 7.43 0.94
CA LYS A 89 -4.03 8.79 0.58
C LYS A 89 -3.54 9.20 -0.81
N GLU A 90 -2.28 8.96 -1.14
CA GLU A 90 -1.77 9.29 -2.47
C GLU A 90 -2.39 8.36 -3.54
N SER A 91 -2.63 7.08 -3.24
CA SER A 91 -3.38 6.19 -4.16
C SER A 91 -4.81 6.67 -4.44
N ARG A 92 -5.53 7.13 -3.41
CA ARG A 92 -6.88 7.71 -3.59
C ARG A 92 -6.85 8.95 -4.46
N LYS A 93 -5.88 9.84 -4.25
CA LYS A 93 -5.69 11.02 -5.10
C LYS A 93 -5.38 10.65 -6.55
N ALA A 94 -4.53 9.65 -6.77
CA ALA A 94 -4.20 9.17 -8.10
C ALA A 94 -5.41 8.59 -8.85
N ARG A 95 -6.28 7.86 -8.15
CA ARG A 95 -7.46 7.20 -8.75
C ARG A 95 -8.69 8.10 -8.89
N TYR A 96 -8.92 8.97 -7.90
CA TYR A 96 -10.18 9.70 -7.76
C TYR A 96 -10.01 11.23 -7.82
N LEU A 97 -8.81 11.71 -8.13
CA LEU A 97 -8.49 13.14 -8.23
C LEU A 97 -8.77 13.93 -6.94
N GLU A 98 -8.71 13.24 -5.78
CA GLU A 98 -9.04 13.82 -4.48
C GLU A 98 -8.12 15.02 -4.15
N GLY A 99 -8.69 16.23 -4.16
CA GLY A 99 -7.97 17.46 -3.86
C GLY A 99 -7.03 17.93 -4.99
N ILE A 100 -7.22 17.48 -6.23
CA ILE A 100 -6.50 18.00 -7.40
C ILE A 100 -7.46 18.42 -8.51
N THR A 101 -7.12 19.49 -9.23
CA THR A 101 -7.95 20.10 -10.29
C THR A 101 -7.45 19.78 -11.70
N THR A 102 -6.54 18.82 -11.83
CA THR A 102 -5.91 18.41 -13.09
C THR A 102 -5.88 16.89 -13.19
N SER A 103 -5.43 16.33 -14.31
CA SER A 103 -5.30 14.87 -14.42
C SER A 103 -4.22 14.35 -13.47
N ALA A 104 -4.44 13.16 -12.91
CA ALA A 104 -3.50 12.53 -11.99
C ALA A 104 -2.10 12.42 -12.61
N LYS A 105 -2.00 11.97 -13.87
CA LYS A 105 -0.74 11.93 -14.61
C LYS A 105 0.00 13.28 -14.60
N VAL A 106 -0.66 14.38 -14.98
CA VAL A 106 -0.04 15.71 -15.00
C VAL A 106 0.38 16.15 -13.59
N TYR A 107 -0.45 15.89 -12.58
CA TYR A 107 -0.14 16.20 -11.19
C TYR A 107 1.12 15.47 -10.73
N TYR A 108 1.20 14.15 -10.88
CA TYR A 108 2.33 13.35 -10.42
C TYR A 108 3.60 13.53 -11.28
N THR A 109 3.47 13.88 -12.56
CA THR A 109 4.62 14.31 -13.37
C THR A 109 5.28 15.58 -12.80
N LYS A 110 4.48 16.54 -12.32
CA LYS A 110 4.98 17.78 -11.68
C LYS A 110 5.45 17.55 -10.25
N ASN A 111 4.90 16.54 -9.55
CA ASN A 111 5.16 16.25 -8.14
C ASN A 111 5.95 14.95 -7.96
N LYS A 112 7.11 14.82 -8.61
CA LYS A 112 7.92 13.59 -8.60
C LYS A 112 8.27 13.08 -7.19
N LEU A 113 8.47 13.98 -6.24
CA LEU A 113 8.74 13.62 -4.84
C LEU A 113 7.61 12.76 -4.24
N LYS A 114 6.35 12.98 -4.65
CA LYS A 114 5.21 12.15 -4.18
C LYS A 114 5.27 10.73 -4.72
N VAL A 115 5.76 10.55 -5.94
CA VAL A 115 6.00 9.23 -6.55
C VAL A 115 7.14 8.53 -5.79
N THR A 116 8.26 9.22 -5.59
CA THR A 116 9.39 8.70 -4.80
C THR A 116 8.98 8.30 -3.39
N ASN A 117 8.23 9.14 -2.70
CA ASN A 117 7.73 8.85 -1.36
C ASN A 117 6.80 7.63 -1.33
N SER A 118 6.04 7.39 -2.41
CA SER A 118 5.16 6.22 -2.49
C SER A 118 5.97 4.91 -2.53
N PHE A 119 7.06 4.88 -3.30
CA PHE A 119 8.00 3.75 -3.29
C PHE A 119 8.73 3.61 -1.94
N GLN A 120 9.13 4.72 -1.33
CA GLN A 120 9.78 4.69 -0.01
C GLN A 120 8.83 4.18 1.08
N ASN A 121 7.55 4.58 1.04
CA ASN A 121 6.54 4.10 1.99
C ASN A 121 6.29 2.61 1.78
N LEU A 122 6.18 2.13 0.54
CA LEU A 122 6.09 0.70 0.24
C LEU A 122 7.28 -0.08 0.83
N GLN A 123 8.51 0.39 0.60
CA GLN A 123 9.71 -0.26 1.12
C GLN A 123 9.74 -0.29 2.65
N GLN A 124 9.31 0.79 3.32
CA GLN A 124 9.23 0.84 4.78
C GLN A 124 8.16 -0.11 5.32
N ILE A 125 6.99 -0.21 4.68
CA ILE A 125 5.96 -1.18 5.05
C ILE A 125 6.53 -2.59 4.94
N LYS A 126 7.16 -2.91 3.80
CA LYS A 126 7.80 -4.21 3.58
C LYS A 126 8.81 -4.56 4.67
N GLN A 127 9.74 -3.65 4.97
CA GLN A 127 10.74 -3.85 6.01
C GLN A 127 10.10 -4.11 7.39
N ILE A 128 9.10 -3.29 7.77
CA ILE A 128 8.43 -3.46 9.06
C ILE A 128 7.73 -4.82 9.15
N LEU A 129 7.07 -5.26 8.09
CA LEU A 129 6.38 -6.55 8.09
C LEU A 129 7.38 -7.72 8.11
N ASP A 130 8.44 -7.64 7.30
CA ASP A 130 9.49 -8.67 7.23
C ASP A 130 10.25 -8.81 8.57
N ASP A 131 10.51 -7.71 9.28
CA ASP A 131 11.18 -7.72 10.59
C ASP A 131 10.33 -8.30 11.73
N ASN A 132 9.02 -8.48 11.51
CA ASN A 132 8.05 -8.93 12.51
C ASN A 132 7.30 -10.21 12.09
N LEU A 133 7.84 -10.94 11.11
CA LEU A 133 7.46 -12.30 10.72
C LEU A 133 8.43 -13.31 11.36
#